data_AF-A0A968A166-F1
#
_entry.id   AF-A0A968A166-F1
#
_cell.length_a   1.000
_cell.length_b   1.000
_cell.length_c   1.000
_cell.angle_alpha   90.00
_cell.angle_beta   90.00
_cell.angle_gamma   90.00
#
_symmetry.space_group_name_H-M   'P 1'
#
loop_
_entity.id
_entity.type
_entity.pdbx_description
1 polymer ?
#
loop_
_entity_poly.entity_id
_entity_poly.type
_entity_poly.pdbx_seq_one_letter_code
_entity_poly.pdbx_strand_id
1 'polypeptide(L)' 'LEVLSEMSVLAREKLLLRLGEIDQVLVCGDQDRLKQVLVNLVGNAINYTPSGGVVTLGLGKVDDQAR' A
#
# COMPACT_ATOMS: atom_id res chain seq x y z
N LEU A 1 4.84 7.02 -1.52
CA LEU A 1 5.20 7.06 -2.95
C LEU A 1 6.29 6.05 -3.30
N GLU A 2 7.40 5.99 -2.56
CA GLU A 2 8.51 5.04 -2.82
C GLU A 2 8.08 3.56 -2.81
N VAL A 3 7.38 3.11 -1.77
CA VAL A 3 6.84 1.74 -1.68
C VAL A 3 5.92 1.41 -2.86
N LEU A 4 5.13 2.37 -3.33
CA LEU A 4 4.21 2.10 -4.45
C LEU A 4 4.97 1.84 -5.76
N SER A 5 6.05 2.60 -5.97
CA SER A 5 6.93 2.42 -7.12
C SER A 5 7.59 1.05 -7.06
N GLU A 6 8.15 0.66 -5.91
CA GLU A 6 8.75 -0.67 -5.71
C GLU A 6 7.73 -1.80 -5.96
N MET A 7 6.50 -1.64 -5.47
CA MET A 7 5.45 -2.65 -5.58
C MET A 7 4.83 -2.74 -6.98
N SER A 8 4.81 -1.64 -7.74
CA SER A 8 4.37 -1.67 -9.15
C SER A 8 5.28 -2.56 -10.02
N VAL A 9 6.59 -2.59 -9.72
CA VAL A 9 7.54 -3.47 -10.39
C VAL A 9 7.26 -4.94 -10.07
N LEU A 10 6.85 -5.23 -8.83
CA LEU A 10 6.51 -6.58 -8.36
C LEU A 10 5.16 -7.07 -8.91
N ALA A 11 4.18 -6.19 -9.09
CA ALA A 11 2.87 -6.54 -9.62
C ALA A 11 2.91 -6.96 -11.10
N ARG A 12 3.86 -6.45 -11.90
CA ARG A 12 4.02 -6.72 -13.34
C ARG A 12 2.67 -6.61 -14.10
N GLU A 13 2.53 -7.28 -15.25
CA GLU A 13 1.26 -7.37 -16.00
C GLU A 13 0.22 -8.29 -15.33
N LYS A 14 0.49 -8.85 -14.14
CA LYS A 14 -0.39 -9.82 -13.49
C LYS A 14 -1.67 -9.16 -12.98
N LEU A 15 -1.59 -7.96 -12.43
CA LEU A 15 -2.71 -7.28 -11.78
C LEU A 15 -2.55 -5.76 -11.81
N LEU A 16 -3.63 -5.05 -11.52
CA LEU A 16 -3.66 -3.60 -11.56
C LEU A 16 -3.62 -3.01 -10.14
N LEU A 17 -2.60 -2.18 -9.87
CA LEU A 17 -2.48 -1.41 -8.63
C LEU A 17 -3.14 -0.04 -8.81
N ARG A 18 -4.04 0.32 -7.88
CA ARG A 18 -4.67 1.64 -7.82
C ARG A 18 -4.34 2.35 -6.52
N LEU A 19 -4.21 3.66 -6.62
CA LEU A 19 -4.31 4.54 -5.46
C LEU A 19 -5.77 4.91 -5.26
N GLY A 20 -6.27 4.69 -4.05
CA GLY A 20 -7.51 5.26 -3.55
C GLY A 20 -7.25 6.66 -2.97
N GLU A 21 -8.14 7.11 -2.09
CA GLU A 21 -7.96 8.37 -1.37
C GLU A 21 -6.68 8.31 -0.50
N ILE A 22 -5.90 9.38 -0.54
CA ILE A 22 -4.67 9.54 0.25
C ILE A 22 -4.75 10.88 0.96
N ASP A 23 -5.06 10.83 2.24
CA ASP A 23 -4.93 11.95 3.16
C ASP A 23 -3.48 12.10 3.62
N GLN A 24 -3.05 13.35 3.83
CA GLN A 24 -1.83 13.60 4.58
C GLN A 24 -2.09 13.36 6.06
N VAL A 25 -1.47 12.32 6.61
CA VAL A 25 -1.48 12.02 8.05
C VAL A 25 -0.08 12.10 8.61
N LEU A 26 0.02 12.68 9.81
CA LEU A 26 1.22 12.66 10.62
C LEU A 26 1.05 11.58 11.69
N VAL A 27 1.99 10.66 11.79
CA VAL A 27 1.97 9.57 12.77
C VAL A 27 3.28 9.54 13.55
N CYS A 28 3.18 9.35 14.87
CA CYS A 28 4.33 9.07 15.71
C CYS A 28 4.67 7.58 15.61
N GLY A 29 5.82 7.25 15.03
CA GLY A 29 6.24 5.87 14.88
C GLY A 29 7.63 5.73 14.28
N ASP A 30 8.10 4.49 14.26
CA ASP A 30 9.35 4.11 13.60
C ASP A 30 9.10 4.02 12.08
N GLN A 31 9.75 4.91 11.33
CA GLN A 31 9.59 5.01 9.88
C GLN A 31 9.95 3.71 9.15
N ASP A 32 11.02 3.04 9.57
CA ASP A 32 11.51 1.82 8.91
C ASP A 32 10.56 0.66 9.18
N ARG A 33 10.07 0.53 10.42
CA ARG A 33 9.06 -0.48 10.77
C ARG A 33 7.76 -0.27 10.01
N LEU A 34 7.29 0.98 9.91
CA LEU A 34 6.08 1.29 9.15
C LEU A 34 6.25 0.99 7.66
N LYS A 35 7.40 1.34 7.07
CA LYS A 35 7.75 0.98 5.69
C LYS A 35 7.72 -0.54 5.50
N GLN A 36 8.32 -1.31 6.41
CA GLN A 36 8.33 -2.77 6.36
C GLN A 36 6.91 -3.37 6.43
N VAL A 37 6.06 -2.86 7.32
CA VAL A 37 4.66 -3.31 7.42
C VAL A 37 3.92 -3.04 6.11
N LEU A 38 4.06 -1.84 5.53
CA LEU A 38 3.42 -1.50 4.25
C LEU A 38 3.88 -2.42 3.12
N VAL A 39 5.19 -2.67 3.00
CA VAL A 39 5.75 -3.61 2.02
C VAL A 39 5.16 -5.01 2.18
N ASN A 40 5.07 -5.51 3.41
CA ASN A 40 4.50 -6.83 3.69
C ASN A 40 3.01 -6.92 3.30
N LEU A 41 2.23 -5.90 3.62
CA LEU A 41 0.80 -5.87 3.31
C LEU A 41 0.56 -5.80 1.80
N VAL A 42 1.30 -4.94 1.08
CA VAL A 42 1.18 -4.84 -0.39
C VAL A 42 1.67 -6.13 -1.06
N GLY A 43 2.79 -6.69 -0.59
CA GLY A 43 3.30 -7.97 -1.08
C GLY A 43 2.28 -9.10 -0.92
N ASN A 44 1.61 -9.16 0.23
CA ASN A 44 0.51 -10.11 0.45
C ASN A 44 -0.63 -9.87 -0.54
N ALA A 45 -1.08 -8.62 -0.70
CA ALA A 45 -2.14 -8.30 -1.64
C ALA A 45 -1.79 -8.74 -3.08
N ILE A 46 -0.56 -8.54 -3.55
CA ILE A 46 -0.10 -8.95 -4.89
C ILE A 46 -0.04 -10.49 -5.03
N ASN A 47 0.47 -11.17 -4.00
CA ASN A 47 0.65 -12.62 -4.02
C ASN A 47 -0.69 -13.36 -3.99
N TYR A 48 -1.64 -12.89 -3.19
CA TYR A 48 -2.93 -13.55 -2.97
C TYR A 48 -4.05 -13.05 -3.89
N THR A 49 -3.83 -11.99 -4.68
CA THR A 49 -4.79 -11.57 -5.70
C THR A 49 -4.58 -12.35 -7.01
N PRO A 50 -5.64 -12.95 -7.59
CA PRO A 50 -5.58 -13.63 -8.88
C PRO A 50 -5.16 -12.70 -10.03
N SER A 51 -4.68 -13.29 -11.13
CA SER A 51 -4.34 -12.53 -12.33
C SER A 51 -5.56 -11.79 -12.90
N GLY A 52 -5.35 -10.55 -13.36
CA GLY A 52 -6.42 -9.64 -13.80
C GLY A 52 -7.17 -8.95 -12.65
N GLY A 53 -6.81 -9.23 -11.39
CA GLY A 53 -7.40 -8.59 -10.23
C GLY A 53 -6.92 -7.14 -10.02
N VAL A 54 -7.54 -6.47 -9.05
CA VAL A 54 -7.23 -5.08 -8.70
C VAL A 54 -6.90 -4.98 -7.22
N VAL A 55 -5.80 -4.33 -6.90
CA VAL A 55 -5.41 -3.97 -5.53
C VAL A 55 -5.49 -2.46 -5.39
N THR A 56 -6.27 -1.97 -4.44
CA THR A 56 -6.41 -0.53 -4.17
C THR A 56 -5.75 -0.20 -2.84
N LEU A 57 -4.87 0.81 -2.83
CA LEU A 57 -4.18 1.32 -1.66
C LEU A 57 -4.69 2.72 -1.34
N GLY A 58 -5.24 2.90 -0.15
CA GLY A 58 -5.67 4.20 0.37
C GLY A 58 -4.96 4.50 1.69
N LEU A 59 -4.99 5.78 2.06
CA LEU A 59 -4.58 6.27 3.37
C LEU A 59 -5.60 7.33 3.78
N GLY A 60 -6.23 7.16 4.92
CA GLY A 60 -7.20 8.10 5.45
C GLY A 60 -6.88 8.49 6.89
N LYS A 61 -7.52 9.55 7.36
CA LYS A 61 -7.59 9.87 8.79
C LYS A 61 -8.99 9.55 9.32
N VAL A 62 -9.07 8.77 10.39
CA VAL A 62 -10.30 8.54 11.14
C VAL A 62 -10.05 8.96 12.58
N ASP A 63 -10.78 9.99 13.04
CA ASP A 63 -10.53 10.66 14.31
C ASP A 63 -9.07 11.10 14.42
N ASP A 64 -8.29 10.56 15.36
CA ASP A 64 -6.86 10.84 15.52
C ASP A 64 -5.95 9.69 15.05
N GLN A 65 -6.49 8.77 14.23
CA GLN A 65 -5.76 7.60 13.74
C GLN A 65 -5.64 7.61 12.22
N ALA A 66 -4.51 7.14 11.72
CA ALA A 66 -4.33 6.82 10.31
C ALA A 66 -5.00 5.47 9.99
N ARG A 67 -5.62 5.37 8.81
CA ARG A 67 -6.30 4.17 8.31
C ARG A 67 -5.84 3.82 6.90
#